data_AF-W2CVH1-F1
#
_entry.id   AF-W2CVH1-F1
#
_cell.length_a   1.000
_cell.length_b   1.000
_cell.length_c   1.000
_cell.angle_alpha   90.00
_cell.angle_beta   90.00
_cell.angle_gamma   90.00
#
_symmetry.space_group_name_H-M   'P 1'
#
loop_
_entity.id
_entity.type
_entity.pdbx_description
1 polymer ?
#
loop_
_entity_poly.entity_id
_entity_poly.type
_entity_poly.pdbx_seq_one_letter_code
_entity_poly.pdbx_strand_id
1 'polypeptide(L)'
;VMTGNDFTLDINNPASPKILVVGNNPDRQNIYSAALGLYNSRIVKLINKKKQLKSSVIIDELPTIYFRGLDNLIATARSNKVAVCLGFQDFSQLTRDYGEKESRVIQNTVGNVFS
;
A
#
# COMPACT_ATOMS: atom_id res chain seq x y z
N VAL A 1 -0.86 12.73 16.56
CA VAL A 1 -1.89 12.45 17.58
C VAL A 1 -2.64 11.19 17.17
N MET A 2 -2.45 10.08 17.88
CA MET A 2 -3.18 8.81 17.71
C MET A 2 -4.25 8.68 18.81
N THR A 3 -5.15 9.66 18.92
CA THR A 3 -6.20 9.66 19.95
C THR A 3 -7.60 9.90 19.37
N GLY A 4 -7.75 9.91 18.05
CA GLY A 4 -9.06 9.97 17.41
C GLY A 4 -9.68 8.58 17.36
N ASN A 5 -10.58 8.28 18.29
CA ASN A 5 -11.42 7.07 18.29
C ASN A 5 -12.37 6.99 17.06
N ASP A 6 -12.35 7.98 16.18
CA ASP A 6 -13.32 8.15 15.09
C ASP A 6 -12.79 7.80 13.70
N PHE A 7 -11.51 7.43 13.55
CA PHE A 7 -10.96 7.07 12.23
C PHE A 7 -10.87 5.56 12.02
N THR A 8 -11.86 5.03 11.32
CA THR A 8 -11.84 3.65 10.82
C THR A 8 -11.03 3.54 9.52
N LEU A 9 -10.31 2.43 9.36
CA LEU A 9 -9.43 2.18 8.20
C LEU A 9 -10.18 1.64 6.96
N ASP A 10 -11.51 1.74 6.94
CA ASP A 10 -12.39 1.27 5.86
C ASP A 10 -12.52 2.32 4.75
N ILE A 11 -11.38 2.64 4.13
CA ILE A 11 -11.21 3.78 3.22
C ILE A 11 -12.24 3.82 2.08
N ASN A 12 -12.56 2.66 1.49
CA ASN A 12 -13.45 2.56 0.33
C ASN A 12 -14.88 2.09 0.68
N ASN A 13 -15.32 2.31 1.93
CA ASN A 13 -16.68 2.00 2.37
C ASN A 13 -17.73 2.81 1.58
N PRO A 14 -18.71 2.17 0.92
CA PRO A 14 -19.77 2.87 0.19
C PRO A 14 -20.61 3.85 1.02
N ALA A 15 -20.80 3.57 2.31
CA ALA A 15 -21.61 4.40 3.20
C ALA A 15 -20.83 5.59 3.78
N SER A 16 -19.51 5.46 3.90
CA SER A 16 -18.64 6.47 4.51
C SER A 16 -17.24 6.40 3.88
N PRO A 17 -17.10 6.86 2.62
CA PRO A 17 -15.81 6.86 1.94
C PRO A 17 -14.86 7.86 2.59
N LYS A 18 -13.58 7.51 2.62
CA LYS A 18 -12.53 8.32 3.26
C LYS A 18 -11.33 8.44 2.33
N ILE A 19 -10.53 9.46 2.56
CA ILE A 19 -9.20 9.59 1.95
C ILE A 19 -8.20 9.55 3.11
N LEU A 20 -7.19 8.70 2.98
CA LEU A 20 -6.10 8.60 3.94
C LEU A 20 -4.80 8.97 3.26
N VAL A 21 -4.12 9.96 3.84
CA VAL A 21 -2.76 10.34 3.45
C VAL A 21 -1.84 10.00 4.61
N VAL A 22 -0.81 9.21 4.34
CA VAL A 22 0.19 8.81 5.31
C VAL A 22 1.51 9.48 4.94
N GLY A 23 1.99 10.36 5.82
CA GLY A 23 3.33 10.92 5.73
C GLY A 23 4.28 10.17 6.66
N ASN A 24 5.50 9.93 6.20
CA ASN A 24 6.57 9.43 7.06
C ASN A 24 7.51 10.59 7.45
N ASN A 25 8.09 10.52 8.64
CA ASN A 25 9.15 11.44 9.06
C ASN A 25 10.49 10.68 8.99
N PRO A 26 11.45 11.10 8.13
CA PRO A 26 12.74 10.42 7.96
C PRO A 26 13.49 10.22 9.28
N ASP A 27 13.47 11.22 10.17
CA ASP A 27 14.18 11.18 11.46
C ASP A 27 13.59 10.17 12.44
N ARG A 28 12.35 9.71 12.20
CA ARG A 28 11.60 8.80 13.07
C ARG A 28 11.11 7.55 12.34
N GLN A 29 11.66 7.27 11.16
CA GLN A 29 11.23 6.17 10.30
C GLN A 29 11.28 4.82 11.02
N ASN A 30 12.36 4.54 11.77
CA ASN A 30 12.51 3.29 12.52
C ASN A 30 11.51 3.15 13.69
N ILE A 31 11.06 4.27 14.27
CA ILE A 31 10.12 4.27 15.39
C ILE A 31 8.69 4.05 14.88
N TYR A 32 8.34 4.65 13.73
CA TYR A 32 6.99 4.56 13.16
C TYR A 32 6.79 3.38 12.20
N SER A 33 7.87 2.75 11.72
CA SER A 33 7.81 1.64 10.75
C SER A 33 6.91 0.50 11.21
N ALA A 34 6.99 0.10 12.48
CA ALA A 34 6.17 -0.99 13.02
C ALA A 34 4.68 -0.64 13.05
N ALA A 35 4.34 0.57 13.51
CA ALA A 35 2.96 1.04 13.55
C ALA A 35 2.38 1.19 12.14
N LEU A 36 3.10 1.85 11.24
CA LEU A 36 2.71 2.03 9.85
C LEU A 36 2.54 0.69 9.12
N GLY A 37 3.44 -0.26 9.36
CA GLY A 37 3.33 -1.63 8.83
C GLY A 37 2.04 -2.33 9.28
N LEU A 38 1.65 -2.20 10.55
CA LEU A 38 0.38 -2.74 11.06
C LEU A 38 -0.82 -2.08 10.39
N TYR A 39 -0.84 -0.74 10.30
CA TYR A 39 -1.90 0.00 9.61
C TYR A 39 -2.05 -0.43 8.16
N ASN A 40 -0.94 -0.48 7.42
CA ASN A 40 -0.92 -0.86 6.02
C ASN A 40 -1.45 -2.27 5.81
N SER A 41 -0.99 -3.23 6.62
CA SER A 41 -1.48 -4.62 6.55
C SER A 41 -2.99 -4.71 6.77
N ARG A 42 -3.56 -3.83 7.61
CA ARG A 42 -4.99 -3.76 7.87
C ARG A 42 -5.74 -3.09 6.74
N ILE A 43 -5.26 -1.95 6.24
CA ILE A 43 -5.85 -1.20 5.12
C ILE A 43 -5.94 -2.10 3.89
N VAL A 44 -4.86 -2.81 3.54
CA VAL A 44 -4.83 -3.77 2.42
C VAL A 44 -5.98 -4.76 2.48
N LYS A 45 -6.21 -5.35 3.65
CA LYS A 45 -7.30 -6.33 3.84
C LYS A 45 -8.69 -5.71 3.78
N LEU A 46 -8.83 -4.45 4.17
CA LEU A 46 -10.12 -3.76 4.18
C LEU A 46 -10.51 -3.27 2.80
N ILE A 47 -9.58 -2.67 2.06
CA ILE A 47 -9.83 -2.16 0.72
C ILE A 47 -10.03 -3.30 -0.29
N ASN A 48 -9.39 -4.44 -0.06
CA ASN A 48 -9.44 -5.61 -0.94
C ASN A 48 -10.65 -6.52 -0.65
N LYS A 49 -11.83 -5.92 -0.50
CA LYS A 49 -13.10 -6.62 -0.28
C LYS A 49 -14.07 -6.38 -1.44
N LYS A 50 -14.90 -7.38 -1.73
CA LYS A 50 -16.00 -7.25 -2.69
C LYS A 50 -17.03 -6.21 -2.22
N LYS A 51 -17.76 -5.63 -3.18
CA LYS A 51 -18.85 -4.66 -2.95
C LYS A 51 -18.41 -3.35 -2.27
N GLN A 52 -17.12 -3.04 -2.28
CA GLN A 52 -16.61 -1.72 -1.90
C GLN A 52 -16.56 -0.79 -3.11
N LEU A 53 -16.33 0.51 -2.87
CA LEU A 53 -16.10 1.47 -3.94
C LEU A 53 -14.76 1.21 -4.64
N LYS A 54 -14.68 1.66 -5.90
CA LYS A 54 -13.40 1.72 -6.62
C LYS A 54 -12.46 2.61 -5.82
N SER A 55 -11.21 2.19 -5.67
CA SER A 55 -10.22 2.94 -4.89
C SER A 55 -8.84 2.83 -5.51
N SER A 56 -7.95 3.71 -5.12
CA SER A 56 -6.54 3.65 -5.52
C SER A 56 -5.64 3.69 -4.30
N VAL A 57 -4.57 2.89 -4.37
CA VAL A 57 -3.43 2.96 -3.45
C VAL A 57 -2.27 3.51 -4.26
N ILE A 58 -1.76 4.66 -3.83
CA ILE A 58 -0.65 5.35 -4.47
C ILE A 58 0.48 5.39 -3.45
N ILE A 59 1.64 4.85 -3.84
CA ILE A 59 2.85 4.84 -3.02
C ILE A 59 3.92 5.57 -3.83
N ASP A 60 4.38 6.71 -3.33
CA ASP A 60 5.35 7.56 -4.03
C ASP A 60 6.77 6.96 -4.03
N GLU A 61 7.18 6.37 -2.89
CA GLU A 61 8.49 5.72 -2.77
C GLU A 61 8.35 4.41 -1.98
N LEU A 62 8.28 3.30 -2.71
CA LEU A 62 8.03 1.97 -2.15
C LEU A 62 9.06 1.50 -1.10
N PRO A 63 10.37 1.80 -1.22
CA PRO A 63 11.39 1.56 -0.19
C PRO A 63 11.11 2.21 1.18
N THR A 64 10.45 3.36 1.21
CA THR A 64 10.31 4.14 2.45
C THR A 64 9.38 3.50 3.47
N ILE A 65 8.48 2.61 3.01
CA ILE A 65 7.49 1.94 3.84
C ILE A 65 7.38 0.48 3.38
N TYR A 66 7.88 -0.45 4.21
CA TYR A 66 7.72 -1.88 3.95
C TYR A 66 6.23 -2.28 3.98
N PHE A 67 5.71 -2.75 2.84
CA PHE A 67 4.30 -3.03 2.64
C PHE A 67 4.04 -4.54 2.59
N ARG A 68 3.91 -5.16 3.78
CA ARG A 68 3.68 -6.60 3.88
C ARG A 68 2.36 -7.01 3.24
N GLY A 69 2.41 -7.96 2.30
CA GLY A 69 1.23 -8.46 1.56
C GLY A 69 0.88 -7.65 0.32
N LEU A 70 1.80 -6.80 -0.16
CA LEU A 70 1.65 -6.05 -1.41
C LEU A 70 1.48 -6.95 -2.63
N ASP A 71 2.20 -8.07 -2.69
CA ASP A 71 2.07 -9.12 -3.69
C ASP A 71 0.62 -9.60 -3.83
N ASN A 72 -0.03 -9.91 -2.70
CA ASN A 72 -1.41 -10.37 -2.67
C ASN A 72 -2.40 -9.24 -3.04
N LEU A 73 -2.12 -8.01 -2.58
CA LEU A 73 -2.90 -6.85 -3.00
C LEU A 73 -2.85 -6.72 -4.52
N ILE A 74 -1.67 -6.66 -5.14
CA ILE A 74 -1.52 -6.50 -6.59
C ILE A 74 -2.22 -7.64 -7.35
N ALA A 75 -2.06 -8.88 -6.89
CA ALA A 75 -2.66 -10.05 -7.54
C ALA A 75 -4.20 -10.04 -7.56
N THR A 76 -4.83 -9.53 -6.50
CA THR A 76 -6.30 -9.60 -6.33
C THR A 76 -7.01 -8.26 -6.50
N ALA A 77 -6.28 -7.15 -6.47
CA ALA A 77 -6.77 -5.77 -6.54
C ALA A 77 -7.68 -5.52 -7.74
N ARG A 78 -7.34 -6.07 -8.92
CA ARG A 78 -8.16 -5.93 -10.14
C ARG A 78 -9.60 -6.40 -9.93
N SER A 79 -9.77 -7.57 -9.30
CA SER A 79 -11.10 -8.16 -9.06
C SER A 79 -11.96 -7.32 -8.09
N ASN A 80 -11.31 -6.60 -7.18
CA ASN A 80 -11.93 -5.70 -6.21
C ASN A 80 -11.92 -4.22 -6.66
N LYS A 81 -11.55 -3.95 -7.93
CA LYS A 81 -11.50 -2.61 -8.52
C LYS A 81 -10.60 -1.63 -7.74
N VAL A 82 -9.49 -2.14 -7.22
CA VAL A 82 -8.44 -1.36 -6.58
C VAL A 82 -7.32 -1.14 -7.60
N ALA A 83 -6.93 0.11 -7.82
CA ALA A 83 -5.79 0.47 -8.66
C ALA A 83 -4.56 0.71 -7.77
N VAL A 84 -3.46 0.01 -8.03
CA VAL A 84 -2.21 0.18 -7.28
C VAL A 84 -1.21 0.91 -8.17
N CYS A 85 -0.67 2.03 -7.68
CA CYS A 85 0.38 2.80 -8.33
C CYS A 85 1.60 2.83 -7.39
N LEU A 86 2.75 2.40 -7.90
CA LEU A 86 3.99 2.24 -7.15
C LEU A 86 5.07 3.09 -7.82
N GLY A 87 5.59 4.06 -7.07
CA GLY A 87 6.79 4.80 -7.41
C GLY A 87 8.02 4.19 -6.73
N PHE A 88 9.10 4.12 -7.49
CA PHE A 88 10.43 3.73 -7.05
C PHE A 88 11.44 4.25 -8.08
N GLN A 89 12.66 4.54 -7.63
CA GLN A 89 13.69 5.13 -8.51
C GLN A 89 14.32 4.12 -9.46
N ASP A 90 14.54 2.89 -8.98
CA ASP A 90 15.13 1.81 -9.77
C ASP A 90 14.74 0.41 -9.24
N PHE A 91 14.83 -0.61 -10.10
CA PHE A 91 14.51 -2.00 -9.73
C PHE A 91 15.50 -2.63 -8.75
N SER A 92 16.71 -2.07 -8.62
CA SER A 92 17.73 -2.58 -7.69
C SER A 92 17.35 -2.26 -6.24
N GLN A 93 16.76 -1.08 -5.98
CA GLN A 93 16.18 -0.71 -4.69
C GLN A 93 15.01 -1.64 -4.34
N LEU A 94 14.10 -1.86 -5.30
CA LEU A 94 12.99 -2.82 -5.11
C LEU A 94 13.49 -4.22 -4.71
N THR A 95 14.52 -4.71 -5.40
CA THR A 95 15.10 -6.04 -5.15
C THR A 95 15.84 -6.10 -3.81
N ARG A 96 16.49 -5.01 -3.40
CA ARG A 96 17.16 -4.90 -2.10
C ARG A 96 16.17 -4.98 -0.94
N ASP A 97 15.03 -4.30 -1.05
CA ASP A 97 14.09 -4.14 0.07
C ASP A 97 13.06 -5.27 0.15
N TYR A 98 12.62 -5.80 -1.00
CA TYR A 98 11.61 -6.86 -1.06
C TYR A 98 12.19 -8.26 -1.30
N GLY A 99 13.45 -8.36 -1.73
CA GLY A 99 14.05 -9.60 -2.17
C GLY A 99 13.72 -9.94 -3.62
N GLU A 100 14.47 -10.88 -4.19
CA GLU A 100 14.43 -11.18 -5.63
C GLU A 100 13.08 -11.75 -6.07
N LYS A 101 12.48 -12.63 -5.26
CA LYS A 101 11.23 -13.31 -5.58
C LYS A 101 10.06 -12.33 -5.63
N GLU A 102 9.89 -11.53 -4.57
CA GLU A 102 8.82 -10.54 -4.44
C GLU A 102 8.98 -9.41 -5.46
N SER A 103 10.22 -8.93 -5.67
CA SER A 103 10.53 -7.93 -6.70
C SER A 103 10.10 -8.39 -8.08
N ARG A 104 10.41 -9.64 -8.47
CA ARG A 104 9.95 -10.22 -9.74
C ARG A 104 8.42 -10.31 -9.83
N VAL A 105 7.73 -10.66 -8.75
CA VAL A 105 6.26 -10.71 -8.74
C VAL A 105 5.68 -9.32 -9.00
N ILE A 106 6.21 -8.29 -8.34
CA ILE A 106 5.77 -6.90 -8.53
C ILE A 106 5.99 -6.49 -10.00
N GLN A 107 7.19 -6.71 -10.53
CA GLN A 107 7.54 -6.36 -11.90
C GLN A 107 6.66 -7.08 -12.94
N ASN A 108 6.40 -8.38 -12.77
CA ASN A 108 5.63 -9.18 -13.71
C ASN A 108 4.12 -8.88 -13.66
N THR A 109 3.61 -8.46 -12.50
CA THR A 109 2.17 -8.24 -12.32
C THR A 109 1.76 -6.80 -12.66
N VAL A 110 2.68 -5.85 -12.53
CA VAL A 110 2.45 -4.45 -12.93
C VAL A 110 2.46 -4.35 -14.46
N GLY A 111 1.29 -4.14 -15.05
CA GLY A 111 1.13 -4.12 -16.50
C GLY A 111 1.51 -2.81 -17.20
N ASN A 112 1.64 -1.70 -16.46
CA ASN A 112 2.00 -0.39 -17.00
C ASN A 112 3.24 0.13 -16.30
N VAL A 113 4.28 0.46 -17.08
CA VAL A 113 5.50 1.09 -16.59
C VAL A 113 5.61 2.47 -17.24
N PHE A 114 5.89 3.47 -16.43
CA PHE A 114 6.15 4.84 -16.86
C PHE A 114 7.58 5.15 -16.43
N SER A 115 8.43 5.53 -17.39
CA SER A 115 9.84 5.88 -17.17
C SER A 115 10.16 7.22 -17.78
#